data_AF-A0A3D1SBR4-F1
#
_entry.id   AF-A0A3D1SBR4-F1
#
_cell.length_a   1.000
_cell.length_b   1.000
_cell.length_c   1.000
_cell.angle_alpha   90.00
_cell.angle_beta   90.00
_cell.angle_gamma   90.00
#
_symmetry.space_group_name_H-M   'P 1'
#
loop_
_entity.id
_entity.type
_entity.pdbx_description
1 polymer ?
#
loop_
_entity_poly.entity_id
_entity_poly.type
_entity_poly.pdbx_seq_one_letter_code
_entity_poly.pdbx_strand_id
1 'polypeptide(L)'
;MKYKNLFIDLDDTLWDIHQNGKECLEEIYSDYGYNRFYPTFDDYYNVYMPSNHHLWNLYRLGEIRKEELIVERFLVPVRKFGINDPGYAKSLSDDFLERTTRKTKLIDGTLDLLDYLRPKYRMHIL
;
A
#
# COMPACT_ATOMS: atom_id res chain seq x y z
N MET A 1 34.64 6.52 14.57
CA MET A 1 33.56 7.48 14.88
C MET A 1 32.40 6.71 15.50
N LYS A 2 31.73 7.28 16.52
CA LYS A 2 30.53 6.67 17.12
C LYS A 2 29.29 7.39 16.57
N TYR A 3 28.38 6.65 15.93
CA TYR A 3 27.11 7.21 15.47
C TYR A 3 26.27 7.68 16.65
N LYS A 4 25.56 8.79 16.47
CA LYS A 4 24.65 9.37 17.48
C LYS A 4 23.19 9.44 17.03
N ASN A 5 22.98 9.57 15.71
CA ASN A 5 21.67 9.66 15.11
C ASN A 5 21.50 8.51 14.11
N LEU A 6 20.34 7.88 14.13
CA LEU A 6 19.91 6.89 13.14
C LEU A 6 18.72 7.48 12.39
N PHE A 7 18.80 7.49 11.07
CA PHE A 7 17.68 7.79 10.18
C PHE A 7 17.21 6.47 9.62
N ILE A 8 15.95 6.14 9.84
CA ILE A 8 15.35 4.84 9.54
C ILE A 8 14.16 5.11 8.63
N ASP A 9 14.15 4.46 7.48
CA ASP A 9 12.99 4.46 6.61
C ASP A 9 11.81 3.78 7.31
N LEU A 10 10.57 4.15 7.00
CA LEU A 10 9.39 3.60 7.65
C LEU A 10 8.88 2.36 6.90
N ASP A 11 8.53 2.56 5.64
CA ASP A 11 7.80 1.58 4.83
C ASP A 11 8.72 0.43 4.42
N ASP A 12 8.28 -0.81 4.65
CA ASP A 12 9.05 -2.04 4.39
C ASP A 12 10.39 -2.14 5.16
N THR A 13 10.59 -1.27 6.17
CA THR A 13 11.74 -1.29 7.08
C THR A 13 11.31 -1.53 8.52
N LEU A 14 10.39 -0.71 9.04
CA LEU A 14 9.78 -0.90 10.36
C LEU A 14 8.30 -1.31 10.21
N TRP A 15 7.63 -0.72 9.22
CA TRP A 15 6.21 -0.90 8.96
C TRP A 15 5.98 -1.90 7.82
N ASP A 16 5.17 -2.92 8.05
CA ASP A 16 4.87 -3.93 7.03
C ASP A 16 3.81 -3.41 6.05
N ILE A 17 4.23 -2.55 5.13
CA ILE A 17 3.33 -1.95 4.13
C ILE A 17 2.68 -3.00 3.22
N HIS A 18 3.36 -4.13 2.98
CA HIS A 18 2.85 -5.20 2.13
C HIS A 18 1.67 -5.91 2.79
N GLN A 19 1.83 -6.38 4.02
CA GLN A 19 0.77 -7.08 4.73
C GLN A 19 -0.36 -6.14 5.14
N ASN A 20 -0.03 -4.93 5.60
CA ASN A 20 -1.04 -3.91 5.93
C ASN A 20 -1.87 -3.53 4.68
N GLY A 21 -1.20 -3.31 3.54
CA GLY A 21 -1.85 -3.01 2.27
C GLY A 21 -2.70 -4.17 1.75
N LYS A 22 -2.22 -5.41 1.86
CA LYS A 22 -2.97 -6.62 1.46
C LYS A 22 -4.26 -6.75 2.26
N GLU A 23 -4.22 -6.57 3.57
CA GLU A 23 -5.41 -6.59 4.41
C GLU A 23 -6.42 -5.50 4.05
N CYS A 24 -5.95 -4.28 3.78
CA CYS A 24 -6.84 -3.21 3.33
C CYS A 24 -7.52 -3.54 1.99
N LEU A 25 -6.80 -4.17 1.06
CA LEU A 25 -7.37 -4.62 -0.22
C LEU A 25 -8.40 -5.74 -0.03
N GLU A 26 -8.19 -6.62 0.94
CA GLU A 26 -9.14 -7.69 1.28
C GLU A 26 -10.43 -7.13 1.89
N GLU A 27 -10.32 -6.15 2.79
CA GLU A 27 -11.47 -5.43 3.31
C GLU A 27 -12.23 -4.68 2.21
N ILE A 28 -11.51 -4.00 1.30
CA ILE A 28 -12.11 -3.35 0.12
C ILE A 28 -12.84 -4.36 -0.75
N TYR A 29 -12.22 -5.51 -1.02
CA TYR A 29 -12.81 -6.56 -1.84
C TYR A 29 -14.16 -7.01 -1.27
N SER A 30 -14.23 -7.18 0.05
CA SER A 30 -15.46 -7.53 0.77
C SER A 30 -16.48 -6.40 0.73
N ASP A 31 -16.10 -5.19 1.17
CA ASP A 31 -17.01 -4.07 1.39
C ASP A 31 -17.58 -3.48 0.09
N TYR A 32 -16.78 -3.47 -0.98
CA TYR A 32 -17.21 -2.97 -2.30
C TYR A 32 -17.85 -4.06 -3.18
N GLY A 33 -18.04 -5.27 -2.63
CA GLY A 33 -18.73 -6.37 -3.30
C GLY A 33 -18.01 -6.84 -4.55
N TYR A 34 -16.67 -6.97 -4.50
CA TYR A 34 -15.87 -7.43 -5.63
C TYR A 34 -16.01 -8.93 -5.90
N ASN A 35 -16.65 -9.67 -4.98
CA ASN A 35 -17.09 -11.05 -5.18
C ASN A 35 -18.01 -11.24 -6.40
N ARG A 36 -18.67 -10.18 -6.88
CA ARG A 36 -19.45 -10.20 -8.13
C ARG A 36 -18.59 -10.24 -9.40
N PHE A 37 -17.31 -9.90 -9.30
CA PHE A 37 -16.35 -9.78 -10.38
C PHE A 37 -15.28 -10.87 -10.34
N TYR A 38 -14.82 -11.18 -9.13
CA TYR A 38 -13.75 -12.10 -8.81
C TYR A 38 -14.29 -13.09 -7.77
N PRO A 39 -14.26 -14.41 -7.97
CA PRO A 39 -14.82 -15.36 -7.01
C PRO A 39 -14.14 -15.32 -5.63
N THR A 40 -12.84 -15.05 -5.60
CA THR A 40 -12.04 -14.95 -4.39
C THR A 40 -11.26 -13.63 -4.33
N PHE A 41 -10.81 -13.26 -3.13
CA PHE A 41 -9.88 -12.14 -2.96
C PHE A 41 -8.58 -12.38 -3.74
N ASP A 42 -8.06 -13.61 -3.74
CA ASP A 42 -6.83 -13.93 -4.46
C ASP A 42 -6.99 -13.71 -5.98
N ASP A 43 -8.16 -14.00 -6.57
CA ASP A 43 -8.44 -13.72 -7.98
C ASP A 43 -8.37 -12.21 -8.28
N TYR A 44 -8.92 -11.38 -7.39
CA TYR A 44 -8.81 -9.93 -7.48
C TYR A 44 -7.37 -9.45 -7.30
N TYR A 45 -6.68 -9.96 -6.28
CA TYR A 45 -5.32 -9.58 -5.92
C TYR A 45 -4.32 -9.92 -7.03
N ASN A 46 -4.50 -11.05 -7.71
CA ASN A 46 -3.71 -11.48 -8.86
C ASN A 46 -3.87 -10.58 -10.10
N VAL A 47 -4.93 -9.77 -10.17
CA VAL A 47 -5.07 -8.71 -11.18
C VAL A 47 -4.53 -7.37 -10.68
N TYR A 48 -4.88 -7.01 -9.44
CA TYR A 48 -4.46 -5.74 -8.84
C TYR A 48 -2.94 -5.64 -8.75
N MET A 49 -2.26 -6.61 -8.14
CA MET A 49 -0.84 -6.47 -7.80
C MET A 49 0.09 -6.28 -9.02
N PRO A 50 0.00 -7.09 -10.09
CA PRO A 50 0.83 -6.88 -11.27
C PRO A 50 0.58 -5.51 -11.91
N SER A 51 -0.68 -5.09 -12.01
CA SER A 51 -1.03 -3.78 -12.58
C SER A 51 -0.53 -2.62 -11.73
N ASN A 52 -0.67 -2.71 -10.40
CA ASN A 52 -0.15 -1.72 -9.47
C ASN A 52 1.38 -1.62 -9.56
N HIS A 53 2.10 -2.74 -9.58
CA HIS A 53 3.56 -2.76 -9.74
C HIS A 53 3.99 -2.10 -11.05
N HIS A 54 3.30 -2.39 -12.14
CA HIS A 54 3.56 -1.78 -13.44
C HIS A 54 3.35 -0.26 -13.40
N LEU A 55 2.23 0.23 -12.85
CA LEU A 55 1.94 1.66 -12.74
C LEU A 55 2.97 2.38 -11.86
N TRP A 56 3.39 1.78 -10.74
CA TRP A 56 4.48 2.32 -9.92
C TRP A 56 5.82 2.36 -10.67
N ASN A 57 6.08 1.43 -11.57
CA ASN A 57 7.26 1.49 -12.44
C ASN A 57 7.17 2.67 -13.42
N LEU A 58 6.03 2.83 -14.10
CA LEU A 58 5.80 3.96 -15.01
C LEU A 58 5.95 5.31 -14.30
N TYR A 59 5.41 5.43 -13.08
CA TYR A 59 5.55 6.64 -12.27
C TYR A 59 7.00 6.94 -11.92
N ARG A 60 7.79 5.91 -11.55
CA ARG A 60 9.23 6.06 -11.24
C ARG A 60 10.05 6.48 -12.46
N LEU A 61 9.64 6.07 -13.66
CA LEU A 61 10.25 6.50 -14.93
C LEU A 61 9.78 7.89 -15.38
N GLY A 62 8.82 8.50 -14.68
CA GLY A 62 8.23 9.79 -15.05
C GLY A 62 7.26 9.71 -16.23
N GLU A 63 6.83 8.51 -16.61
CA GLU A 63 5.96 8.27 -17.77
C GLU A 63 4.48 8.57 -17.47
N ILE A 64 4.06 8.46 -16.21
CA ILE A 64 2.73 8.85 -15.73
C ILE A 64 2.85 9.79 -14.54
N ARG A 65 1.83 10.62 -14.36
CA ARG A 65 1.74 11.50 -13.18
C ARG A 65 1.19 10.76 -11.97
N LYS A 66 1.40 11.33 -10.78
CA LYS A 66 0.89 10.76 -9.52
C LYS A 66 -0.63 10.62 -9.52
N GLU A 67 -1.33 11.59 -10.10
CA GLU A 67 -2.80 11.59 -10.21
C GLU A 67 -3.29 10.43 -11.07
N GLU A 68 -2.57 10.10 -12.13
CA GLU A 68 -2.86 8.98 -13.02
C GLU A 68 -2.62 7.65 -12.31
N LEU A 69 -1.49 7.50 -11.60
CA LEU A 69 -1.19 6.32 -10.78
C LEU A 69 -2.32 6.04 -9.76
N ILE A 70 -2.76 7.07 -9.04
CA ILE A 70 -3.79 6.96 -7.99
C ILE A 70 -5.11 6.43 -8.56
N VAL A 71 -5.50 6.91 -9.74
CA VAL A 71 -6.75 6.49 -10.41
C VAL A 71 -6.60 5.12 -11.05
N GLU A 72 -5.56 4.93 -11.88
CA GLU A 72 -5.42 3.74 -12.71
C GLU A 72 -5.23 2.47 -11.87
N ARG A 73 -4.52 2.54 -10.73
CA ARG A 73 -4.30 1.35 -9.89
C ARG A 73 -5.58 0.74 -9.35
N PHE A 74 -6.65 1.52 -9.24
CA PHE A 74 -7.96 1.06 -8.80
C PHE A 74 -8.96 0.88 -9.95
N LEU A 75 -8.76 1.51 -11.11
CA LEU A 75 -9.59 1.27 -12.28
C LEU A 75 -9.22 -0.02 -13.02
N VAL A 76 -7.93 -0.32 -13.19
CA VAL A 76 -7.48 -1.47 -13.99
C VAL A 76 -8.18 -2.79 -13.60
N PRO A 77 -8.33 -3.15 -12.31
CA PRO A 77 -8.99 -4.39 -11.94
C PRO A 77 -10.49 -4.45 -12.26
N VAL A 78 -11.17 -3.30 -12.35
CA VAL A 78 -12.64 -3.24 -12.52
C VAL A 78 -13.09 -2.80 -13.92
N ARG A 79 -12.17 -2.25 -14.73
CA ARG A 79 -12.44 -1.70 -16.06
C ARG A 79 -13.09 -2.70 -17.01
N LYS A 80 -12.64 -3.96 -16.99
CA LYS A 80 -13.20 -5.03 -17.85
C LYS A 80 -14.66 -5.37 -17.52
N PHE A 81 -15.17 -4.95 -16.36
CA PHE A 81 -16.56 -5.15 -15.95
C PHE A 81 -17.42 -3.90 -16.18
N GLY A 82 -16.91 -2.91 -16.93
CA GLY A 82 -17.64 -1.70 -17.31
C GLY A 82 -17.50 -0.53 -16.32
N ILE A 83 -16.69 -0.64 -15.28
CA ILE A 83 -16.41 0.46 -14.34
C ILE A 83 -15.20 1.25 -14.83
N ASN A 84 -15.42 2.46 -15.35
CA ASN A 84 -14.34 3.33 -15.83
C ASN A 84 -14.48 4.78 -15.34
N ASP A 85 -15.02 4.97 -14.14
CA ASP A 85 -15.21 6.28 -13.52
C ASP A 85 -13.99 6.67 -12.66
N PRO A 86 -13.22 7.70 -13.03
CA PRO A 86 -12.13 8.21 -12.21
C PRO A 86 -12.57 8.71 -10.83
N GLY A 87 -13.81 9.20 -10.70
CA GLY A 87 -14.39 9.64 -9.43
C GLY A 87 -14.49 8.49 -8.43
N TYR A 88 -15.09 7.39 -8.85
CA TYR A 88 -15.11 6.12 -8.11
C TYR A 88 -13.70 5.68 -7.67
N ALA A 89 -12.73 5.65 -8.59
CA ALA A 89 -11.38 5.19 -8.29
C ALA A 89 -10.65 6.09 -7.30
N LYS A 90 -10.87 7.41 -7.38
CA LYS A 90 -10.32 8.36 -6.42
C LYS A 90 -10.90 8.14 -5.03
N SER A 91 -12.23 8.03 -4.91
CA SER A 91 -12.89 7.74 -3.64
C SER A 91 -12.42 6.42 -3.03
N LEU A 92 -12.24 5.38 -3.85
CA LEU A 92 -11.69 4.11 -3.41
C LEU A 92 -10.23 4.24 -2.95
N SER A 93 -9.43 5.05 -3.63
CA SER A 93 -8.06 5.33 -3.19
C SER A 93 -8.01 6.07 -1.86
N ASP A 94 -8.90 7.03 -1.64
CA ASP A 94 -8.95 7.79 -0.39
C ASP A 94 -9.38 6.87 0.78
N ASP A 95 -10.37 6.00 0.58
CA ASP A 95 -10.77 4.98 1.56
C ASP A 95 -9.65 3.96 1.83
N PHE A 96 -8.99 3.47 0.78
CA PHE A 96 -7.82 2.60 0.93
C PHE A 96 -6.75 3.25 1.81
N LEU A 97 -6.39 4.51 1.53
CA LEU A 97 -5.40 5.23 2.31
C LEU A 97 -5.85 5.41 3.77
N GLU A 98 -7.10 5.82 4.01
CA GLU A 98 -7.66 5.94 5.36
C GLU A 98 -7.57 4.62 6.13
N ARG A 99 -7.92 3.49 5.50
CA ARG A 99 -7.81 2.16 6.13
C ARG A 99 -6.36 1.81 6.47
N THR A 100 -5.41 2.11 5.58
CA THR A 100 -3.99 1.82 5.84
C THR A 100 -3.45 2.56 7.08
N THR A 101 -3.96 3.76 7.40
CA THR A 101 -3.54 4.50 8.61
C THR A 101 -3.89 3.79 9.92
N ARG A 102 -4.84 2.86 9.88
CA ARG A 102 -5.35 2.14 11.06
C ARG A 102 -4.69 0.78 11.24
N LYS A 103 -3.90 0.34 10.27
CA LYS A 103 -3.14 -0.90 10.36
C LYS A 103 -1.97 -0.71 11.32
N THR A 104 -1.43 -1.81 11.85
CA THR A 104 -0.39 -1.77 12.90
C THR A 104 0.67 -2.84 12.75
N LYS A 105 0.67 -3.63 11.66
CA LYS A 105 1.69 -4.66 11.51
C LYS A 105 3.04 -4.05 11.24
N LEU A 106 4.02 -4.58 11.96
CA LEU A 106 5.43 -4.21 11.88
C LEU A 106 6.20 -5.36 11.26
N ILE A 107 7.35 -5.04 10.67
CA ILE A 107 8.33 -6.06 10.29
C ILE A 107 8.76 -6.81 11.55
N ASP A 108 8.95 -8.12 11.43
CA ASP A 108 9.33 -8.97 12.57
C ASP A 108 10.61 -8.47 13.26
N GLY A 109 10.62 -8.49 14.60
CA GLY A 109 11.72 -7.95 15.40
C GLY A 109 11.83 -6.42 15.48
N THR A 110 10.93 -5.66 14.85
CA THR A 110 10.95 -4.18 14.88
C THR A 110 10.96 -3.62 16.31
N LEU A 111 10.07 -4.12 17.18
CA LEU A 111 9.97 -3.61 18.54
C LEU A 111 11.23 -3.90 19.36
N ASP A 112 11.74 -5.13 19.27
CA ASP A 112 12.97 -5.54 19.97
C ASP A 112 14.18 -4.71 19.51
N LEU A 113 14.30 -4.47 18.20
CA LEU A 113 15.35 -3.63 17.64
C LEU A 113 15.25 -2.20 18.17
N LEU A 114 14.06 -1.60 18.12
CA LEU A 114 13.86 -0.22 18.57
C LEU A 114 14.12 -0.07 20.08
N ASP A 115 13.71 -1.02 20.91
CA ASP A 115 13.98 -1.01 22.35
C ASP A 115 15.48 -1.15 22.64
N TYR A 116 16.20 -1.95 21.87
CA TYR A 116 17.67 -2.07 21.96
C TYR A 116 18.40 -0.77 21.56
N LEU A 117 17.89 -0.07 20.54
CA LEU A 117 18.51 1.14 19.98
C LEU A 117 18.17 2.41 20.76
N ARG A 118 16.96 2.52 21.31
CA ARG A 118 16.44 3.72 22.01
C ARG A 118 17.38 4.31 23.06
N PRO A 119 18.02 3.54 23.96
CA PRO A 119 18.93 4.12 24.96
C PRO A 119 20.29 4.54 24.38
N LYS A 120 20.62 4.18 23.14
CA LYS A 120 21.96 4.34 22.53
C LYS A 120 22.01 5.42 21.46
N TYR A 121 20.91 5.66 20.76
CA TYR A 121 20.85 6.53 19.59
C TYR A 121 19.60 7.39 19.60
N ARG A 122 19.69 8.58 18.99
CA ARG A 122 18.52 9.35 18.60
C ARG A 122 18.00 8.82 17.26
N MET A 123 16.74 8.38 17.20
CA MET A 123 16.14 7.79 16.00
C MET A 123 15.20 8.79 15.33
N HIS A 124 15.24 8.81 14.00
CA HIS A 124 14.45 9.69 13.12
C HIS A 124 13.86 8.86 11.97
N ILE A 125 12.66 9.22 11.51
CA ILE A 125 12.12 8.71 10.25
C ILE A 125 12.58 9.62 9.11
N LEU A 126 12.93 9.03 7.95
CA LEU A 126 13.31 9.73 6.71
C LEU A 126 12.31 9.44 5.60
#